data_AF-A0A816DML4-F1
#
_entry.id   AF-A0A816DML4-F1
#
_cell.length_a   1.000
_cell.length_b   1.000
_cell.length_c   1.000
_cell.angle_alpha   90.00
_cell.angle_beta   90.00
_cell.angle_gamma   90.00
#
_symmetry.space_group_name_H-M   'P 1'
#
loop_
_entity.id
_entity.type
_entity.pdbx_description
1 polymer ?
#
loop_
_entity_poly.entity_id
_entity_poly.type
_entity_poly.pdbx_seq_one_letter_code
_entity_poly.pdbx_strand_id
1 'polypeptide(L)' 'LRTIIDSDKILVLSHGQVMEFANPYELLCEDQSHFAELVSQTGDREAAHLIRQARRAAMTRHS' A
#
# COMPACT_ATOMS: atom_id res chain seq x y z
N LEU A 1 0.42 -1.97 11.88
CA LEU A 1 0.28 -2.08 10.41
C LEU A 1 -1.16 -1.98 9.93
N ARG A 2 -2.16 -2.39 10.72
CA ARG A 2 -3.61 -2.22 10.49
C ARG A 2 -4.13 -0.76 10.49
N THR A 3 -3.26 0.21 10.18
CA THR A 3 -3.56 1.67 10.20
C THR A 3 -3.15 2.37 8.91
N ILE A 4 -2.13 1.85 8.19
CA ILE A 4 -1.59 2.50 6.99
C ILE A 4 -2.39 2.10 5.75
N ILE A 5 -2.84 0.83 5.69
CA ILE A 5 -3.65 0.31 4.58
C ILE A 5 -5.05 0.94 4.50
N ASP A 6 -5.57 1.44 5.62
CA ASP A 6 -6.88 2.10 5.66
C ASP A 6 -6.81 3.58 5.26
N SER A 7 -5.60 4.14 5.10
CA SER A 7 -5.39 5.54 4.71
C SER A 7 -5.89 5.82 3.29
N ASP A 8 -6.36 7.05 3.05
CA ASP A 8 -6.83 7.44 1.72
C ASP A 8 -5.69 7.51 0.70
N LYS A 9 -4.52 7.96 1.15
CA LYS A 9 -3.26 8.00 0.39
C LYS A 9 -2.07 7.67 1.30
N ILE A 10 -1.04 7.11 0.69
CA ILE A 10 0.25 6.82 1.32
C ILE A 10 1.31 7.66 0.64
N LEU A 11 2.16 8.29 1.46
CA LEU A 11 3.36 9.00 1.01
C LEU A 11 4.58 8.15 1.35
N VAL A 12 5.32 7.72 0.33
CA VAL A 12 6.60 7.01 0.50
C VAL A 12 7.74 8.00 0.30
N LEU A 13 8.63 8.08 1.29
CA LEU A 13 9.79 8.97 1.28
C LEU A 13 11.08 8.14 1.29
N SER A 14 12.07 8.56 0.51
CA SER A 14 13.43 8.02 0.55
C SER A 14 14.43 9.15 0.38
N HIS A 15 15.47 9.20 1.21
CA HIS A 15 16.52 10.23 1.15
C HIS A 15 16.00 11.68 1.09
N GLY A 16 14.89 11.97 1.77
CA GLY A 16 14.27 13.30 1.79
C GLY A 16 13.46 13.65 0.53
N GLN A 17 13.27 12.71 -0.38
CA GLN A 17 12.49 12.87 -1.61
C GLN A 17 11.20 12.04 -1.56
N VAL A 18 10.17 12.52 -2.25
CA VAL A 18 8.92 11.78 -2.46
C VAL A 18 9.14 10.74 -3.55
N MET A 19 8.97 9.47 -3.20
CA MET A 19 9.06 8.36 -4.14
C MET A 19 7.68 8.03 -4.71
N GLU A 20 6.67 7.98 -3.85
CA GLU A 20 5.31 7.59 -4.23
C GLU A 20 4.27 8.37 -3.44
N PHE A 21 3.14 8.68 -4.08
CA PHE A 21 2.00 9.31 -3.41
C PHE A 21 0.67 8.92 -4.07
N ALA A 22 0.04 7.84 -3.61
CA ALA A 22 -1.22 7.33 -4.17
C ALA A 22 -2.02 6.53 -3.14
N ASN A 23 -3.18 5.98 -3.53
CA ASN A 23 -3.94 5.09 -2.65
C ASN A 23 -3.16 3.79 -2.37
N PRO A 24 -3.28 3.18 -1.17
CA PRO A 24 -2.61 1.92 -0.86
C PRO A 24 -2.77 0.82 -1.93
N TYR A 25 -3.97 0.68 -2.52
CA TYR A 25 -4.19 -0.35 -3.54
C TYR A 25 -3.53 -0.03 -4.87
N GLU A 26 -3.51 1.25 -5.27
CA GLU A 26 -2.80 1.71 -6.47
C GLU A 26 -1.31 1.41 -6.36
N LEU A 27 -0.68 1.83 -5.25
CA LEU A 27 0.74 1.57 -5.00
C LEU A 27 1.07 0.07 -5.00
N LEU A 28 0.19 -0.78 -4.46
CA LEU A 28 0.39 -2.23 -4.47
C LEU A 28 0.26 -2.88 -5.87
N CYS A 29 -0.36 -2.21 -6.82
CA CYS A 29 -0.52 -2.67 -8.19
C CYS A 29 0.54 -2.11 -9.15
N GLU A 30 1.28 -1.07 -8.74
CA GLU A 30 2.35 -0.48 -9.54
C GLU A 30 3.57 -1.41 -9.63
N ASP A 31 4.11 -1.53 -10.83
CA ASP A 31 5.37 -2.23 -11.04
C ASP A 31 6.51 -1.47 -10.34
N GLN A 32 7.37 -2.22 -9.65
CA GLN A 32 8.51 -1.67 -8.88
C GLN A 32 8.11 -0.70 -7.74
N SER A 33 6.91 -0.84 -7.15
CA SER A 33 6.54 -0.02 -6.01
C SER A 33 7.40 -0.28 -4.76
N HIS A 34 7.97 0.79 -4.21
CA HIS A 34 8.60 0.84 -2.90
C HIS A 34 7.61 0.49 -1.79
N PHE A 35 6.36 0.92 -1.88
CA PHE A 35 5.35 0.51 -0.92
C PHE A 35 5.08 -1.00 -0.98
N ALA A 36 4.98 -1.58 -2.18
CA ALA A 36 4.83 -3.02 -2.35
C ALA A 36 6.05 -3.80 -1.82
N GLU A 37 7.26 -3.28 -2.02
CA GLU A 37 8.48 -3.84 -1.46
C GLU A 37 8.42 -3.87 0.08
N LEU A 38 8.05 -2.74 0.71
CA LEU A 38 7.88 -2.65 2.16
C LEU A 38 6.82 -3.62 2.70
N VAL A 39 5.73 -3.81 1.96
CA VAL A 39 4.69 -4.77 2.33
C VAL A 39 5.20 -6.21 2.22
N SER A 40 5.98 -6.54 1.19
CA SER A 40 6.56 -7.88 1.03
C SER A 40 7.52 -8.27 2.17
N GLN A 41 8.23 -7.29 2.74
CA GLN A 41 9.13 -7.48 3.88
C GLN A 41 8.39 -7.82 5.19
N THR A 42 7.06 -7.66 5.26
CA THR A 42 6.25 -8.08 6.43
C THR A 42 6.02 -9.59 6.52
N GLY A 43 6.44 -10.33 5.48
CA GLY A 43 6.26 -11.77 5.35
C GLY A 43 4.97 -12.15 4.64
N ASP A 44 5.01 -13.25 3.89
CA ASP A 44 3.97 -13.64 2.91
C ASP A 44 2.54 -13.60 3.44
N ARG A 45 2.35 -14.08 4.67
CA ARG A 45 1.02 -14.14 5.30
C ARG A 45 0.45 -12.75 5.57
N GLU A 46 1.28 -11.84 6.10
CA GLU A 46 0.88 -10.49 6.43
C GLU A 46 0.76 -9.64 5.16
N ALA A 47 1.71 -9.76 4.23
CA ALA A 47 1.63 -9.12 2.91
C ALA A 47 0.31 -9.47 2.19
N ALA A 48 -0.03 -10.77 2.13
CA ALA A 48 -1.29 -11.21 1.53
C ALA A 48 -2.53 -10.69 2.30
N HIS A 49 -2.45 -10.52 3.62
CA HIS A 49 -3.51 -9.91 4.42
C HIS A 49 -3.69 -8.43 4.07
N LEU A 50 -2.60 -7.66 4.04
CA LEU A 50 -2.59 -6.23 3.73
C LEU A 50 -3.08 -5.95 2.30
N ILE A 51 -2.68 -6.76 1.32
CA ILE A 51 -3.16 -6.66 -0.07
C ILE A 51 -4.67 -6.88 -0.15
N ARG A 52 -5.21 -7.87 0.57
CA ARG A 52 -6.66 -8.11 0.61
C ARG A 52 -7.41 -6.94 1.27
N GLN A 53 -6.84 -6.33 2.31
CA GLN A 53 -7.44 -5.17 2.97
C GLN A 53 -7.44 -3.94 2.05
N ALA A 54 -6.32 -3.62 1.40
CA ALA A 54 -6.20 -2.51 0.47
C ALA A 54 -7.21 -2.62 -0.68
N ARG A 55 -7.33 -3.82 -1.28
CA ARG A 55 -8.30 -4.08 -2.35
C ARG A 55 -9.74 -3.86 -1.91
N ARG A 56 -10.11 -4.34 -0.72
CA ARG A 56 -11.46 -4.13 -0.16
C ARG A 56 -11.73 -2.64 0.07
N ALA A 57 -10.76 -1.94 0.66
CA ALA A 57 -10.86 -0.53 0.96
C ALA A 57 -10.98 0.34 -0.30
N ALA A 58 -10.35 -0.07 -1.41
CA ALA A 58 -10.50 0.57 -2.71
C ALA A 58 -11.88 0.32 -3.34
N MET A 59 -12.41 -0.90 -3.23
CA MET A 59 -13.72 -1.27 -3.77
C MET A 59 -14.89 -0.56 -3.05
N THR A 60 -14.83 -0.42 -1.72
CA THR A 60 -15.89 0.26 -0.94
C THR A 60 -15.92 1.78 -1.18
N ARG A 61 -14.80 2.39 -1.56
CA ARG A 61 -14.72 3.84 -1.81
C ARG A 61 -15.23 4.24 -3.20
N HIS A 62 -15.37 3.28 -4.12
CA HIS A 62 -15.84 3.50 -5.50
C HIS A 62 -17.35 3.21 -5.68
N SER A 63 -18.09 2.98 -4.58
CA SER A 63 -19.53 2.68 -4.57
C SER A 63 -20.36 3.79 -3.96
#